data_AF-A0A7C8CFT3-F1
#
_entry.id   AF-A0A7C8CFT3-F1
#
_cell.length_a   1.000
_cell.length_b   1.000
_cell.length_c   1.000
_cell.angle_alpha   90.00
_cell.angle_beta   90.00
_cell.angle_gamma   90.00
#
_symmetry.space_group_name_H-M   'P 1'
#
loop_
_entity.id
_entity.type
_entity.pdbx_description
1 polymer ?
#
loop_
_entity_poly.entity_id
_entity_poly.type
_entity_poly.pdbx_seq_one_letter_code
_entity_poly.pdbx_strand_id
1 'polypeptide(L)'
;MKKDFTQTGPWPEAEVKTFLGDSRVPVRVASNSASGHPLLASLWLVPLEGSLWCATEQKAQILRRLASDPRCAFEVSVEAPPYLGVRARATDVRQAQPID
;
A
#
# COMPACT_ATOMS: atom_id res chain seq x y z
N MET A 1 -13.40 15.03 12.58
CA MET A 1 -12.69 14.36 11.47
C MET A 1 -11.20 14.44 11.77
N LYS A 2 -10.58 13.38 12.31
CA LYS A 2 -9.15 13.42 12.66
C LYS A 2 -8.34 13.00 11.42
N LYS A 3 -7.63 13.97 10.83
CA LYS A 3 -6.64 13.72 9.76
C LYS A 3 -5.26 13.67 10.41
N ASP A 4 -4.91 12.54 11.02
CA ASP A 4 -3.57 12.36 11.60
C ASP A 4 -2.72 11.45 10.71
N PHE A 5 -2.43 11.92 9.49
CA PHE A 5 -1.35 11.39 8.67
C PHE A 5 -0.45 12.54 8.23
N THR A 6 0.82 12.51 8.63
CA THR A 6 1.82 13.49 8.19
C THR A 6 2.26 13.12 6.77
N GLN A 7 1.82 13.90 5.77
CA GLN A 7 2.34 13.80 4.40
C GLN A 7 3.74 14.42 4.36
N THR A 8 4.78 13.59 4.17
CA THR A 8 6.19 14.03 4.20
C THR A 8 6.82 14.12 2.82
N GLY A 9 6.05 14.45 1.78
CA GLY A 9 6.51 14.55 0.39
C GLY A 9 6.28 15.93 -0.23
N PRO A 10 7.00 16.28 -1.31
CA PRO A 10 6.89 17.58 -1.98
C PRO A 10 5.59 17.73 -2.79
N TRP A 11 4.93 16.62 -3.12
CA TRP A 11 3.69 16.63 -3.89
C TRP A 11 2.48 16.95 -3.03
N PRO A 12 1.58 17.84 -3.50
CA PRO A 12 0.23 17.96 -2.97
C PRO A 12 -0.57 16.65 -3.06
N GLU A 13 -1.61 16.52 -2.24
CA GLU A 13 -2.51 15.35 -2.24
C GLU A 13 -3.09 15.03 -3.64
N ALA A 14 -3.40 16.05 -4.44
CA ALA A 14 -3.94 15.87 -5.79
C ALA A 14 -2.92 15.22 -6.76
N GLU A 15 -1.64 15.59 -6.67
CA GLU A 15 -0.57 14.99 -7.47
C GLU A 15 -0.33 13.54 -7.06
N VAL A 16 -0.37 13.23 -5.76
CA VAL A 16 -0.30 11.85 -5.24
C VAL A 16 -1.44 11.01 -5.81
N LYS A 17 -2.68 11.53 -5.79
CA LYS A 17 -3.85 10.83 -6.36
C LYS A 17 -3.70 10.59 -7.86
N THR A 18 -3.23 11.58 -8.60
CA THR A 18 -2.98 11.48 -10.05
C THR A 18 -1.93 10.40 -10.34
N PHE A 19 -0.78 10.47 -9.68
CA PHE A 19 0.28 9.48 -9.82
C PHE A 19 -0.20 8.05 -9.53
N LEU A 20 -0.93 7.85 -8.42
CA LEU A 20 -1.46 6.53 -8.05
C LEU A 20 -2.51 6.04 -9.06
N GLY A 21 -3.37 6.92 -9.57
CA GLY A 21 -4.40 6.58 -10.56
C GLY A 21 -3.84 6.18 -11.92
N ASP A 22 -2.73 6.80 -12.33
CA ASP A 22 -2.06 6.51 -13.60
C ASP A 22 -1.02 5.39 -13.50
N SER A 23 -0.72 4.94 -12.28
CA SER A 23 0.34 3.97 -12.01
C SER A 23 0.02 2.61 -12.63
N ARG A 24 1.00 2.08 -13.36
CA ARG A 24 0.98 0.71 -13.91
C ARG A 24 2.05 -0.19 -13.29
N VAL A 25 2.57 0.21 -12.14
CA VAL A 25 3.54 -0.56 -11.35
C VAL A 25 2.87 -1.15 -10.12
N PRO A 26 3.34 -2.29 -9.60
CA PRO A 26 2.77 -2.87 -8.38
C PRO A 26 3.03 -1.98 -7.16
N VAL A 27 2.19 -2.12 -6.15
CA VAL A 27 2.54 -1.67 -4.79
C VAL A 27 3.43 -2.73 -4.16
N ARG A 28 4.54 -2.30 -3.57
CA ARG A 28 5.40 -3.13 -2.73
C ARG A 28 5.01 -2.89 -1.28
N VAL A 29 4.49 -3.91 -0.61
CA VAL A 29 4.01 -3.86 0.78
C VAL A 29 4.96 -4.66 1.66
N ALA A 30 5.56 -3.99 2.65
CA ALA A 30 6.35 -4.61 3.70
C ALA A 30 5.48 -4.81 4.95
N SER A 31 5.39 -6.06 5.42
CA SER A 31 4.69 -6.44 6.64
C SER A 31 5.65 -6.95 7.70
N ASN A 32 5.29 -6.76 8.96
CA ASN A 32 6.06 -7.27 10.08
C ASN A 32 5.88 -8.79 10.23
N SER A 33 6.87 -9.42 10.87
CA SER A 33 6.79 -10.80 11.35
C SER A 33 7.09 -10.82 12.84
N ALA A 34 6.49 -11.76 13.57
CA ALA A 34 6.85 -12.04 14.95
C ALA A 34 8.34 -12.38 15.14
N SER A 35 8.99 -12.93 14.11
CA SER A 35 10.43 -13.22 14.12
C SER A 35 11.32 -11.99 13.91
N GLY A 36 10.75 -10.81 13.65
CA GLY A 36 11.50 -9.59 13.32
C GLY A 36 11.99 -9.50 11.87
N HIS A 37 11.88 -10.57 11.07
CA HIS A 37 12.24 -10.53 9.65
C HIS A 37 11.03 -10.14 8.78
N PRO A 38 11.06 -9.01 8.05
CA PRO A 38 9.90 -8.52 7.31
C PRO A 38 9.60 -9.40 6.08
N LEU A 39 8.34 -9.40 5.67
CA LEU A 39 7.91 -9.94 4.38
C LEU A 39 7.59 -8.79 3.43
N LEU A 40 8.20 -8.80 2.24
CA LEU A 40 7.89 -7.89 1.14
C LEU A 40 7.04 -8.63 0.09
N ALA A 41 5.89 -8.07 -0.25
CA ALA A 41 5.00 -8.57 -1.29
C ALA A 41 4.75 -7.49 -2.34
N SER A 42 4.79 -7.86 -3.62
CA SER A 42 4.36 -6.98 -4.72
C SER A 42 2.94 -7.36 -5.12
N LEU A 43 2.01 -6.41 -5.10
CA LEU A 43 0.60 -6.61 -5.41
C LEU A 43 0.14 -5.62 -6.48
N TRP A 44 -0.78 -6.06 -7.35
CA TRP A 44 -1.51 -5.12 -8.20
C TRP A 44 -2.47 -4.28 -7.35
N LEU A 45 -2.61 -3.01 -7.69
CA LEU A 45 -3.39 -2.06 -6.92
C LEU A 45 -4.43 -1.34 -7.77
N VAL A 46 -5.49 -0.85 -7.11
CA VAL A 46 -6.39 0.19 -7.60
C VAL A 46 -6.56 1.22 -6.48
N PRO A 47 -6.27 2.51 -6.70
CA PRO A 47 -6.59 3.54 -5.72
C PRO A 47 -8.09 3.84 -5.77
N LEU A 48 -8.77 3.79 -4.63
CA LEU A 48 -10.20 4.08 -4.53
C LEU A 48 -10.52 4.68 -3.15
N GLU A 49 -11.25 5.80 -3.14
CA GLU A 49 -11.73 6.46 -1.91
C GLU A 49 -10.64 6.70 -0.85
N GLY A 50 -9.44 7.11 -1.30
CA GLY A 50 -8.31 7.37 -0.40
C GLY A 50 -7.63 6.11 0.14
N SER A 51 -8.00 4.93 -0.35
CA SER A 51 -7.40 3.64 -0.01
C SER A 51 -6.70 3.00 -1.21
N LEU A 52 -5.72 2.14 -0.96
CA LEU A 52 -5.13 1.28 -1.99
C LEU A 52 -5.76 -0.11 -1.89
N TRP A 53 -6.56 -0.47 -2.88
CA TRP A 53 -7.12 -1.81 -3.00
C TRP A 53 -6.11 -2.71 -3.68
N CYS A 54 -5.77 -3.84 -3.04
CA CYS A 54 -4.73 -4.72 -3.54
C CYS A 54 -5.32 -6.08 -3.94
N ALA A 55 -4.97 -6.58 -5.11
CA ALA A 55 -5.36 -7.91 -5.56
C ALA A 55 -4.38 -8.96 -5.04
N THR A 56 -4.90 -9.99 -4.36
CA THR A 56 -4.11 -11.11 -3.85
C THR A 56 -4.98 -12.36 -3.68
N GLU A 57 -4.37 -13.54 -3.63
CA GLU A 57 -5.08 -14.78 -3.34
C GLU A 57 -5.46 -14.87 -1.84
N GLN A 58 -6.57 -15.55 -1.52
CA GLN A 58 -7.06 -15.66 -0.15
C GLN A 58 -6.07 -16.34 0.83
N LYS A 59 -5.13 -17.13 0.31
CA LYS A 59 -4.13 -17.88 1.11
C LYS A 59 -2.76 -17.19 1.19
N ALA A 60 -2.62 -16.01 0.58
CA ALA A 60 -1.36 -15.31 0.48
C ALA A 60 -0.76 -15.07 1.87
N GLN A 61 0.55 -15.27 2.00
CA GLN A 61 1.23 -15.08 3.29
C GLN A 61 1.07 -13.65 3.81
N ILE A 62 1.06 -12.65 2.93
CA ILE A 62 0.87 -11.24 3.28
C ILE A 62 -0.44 -10.99 4.02
N LEU A 63 -1.54 -11.66 3.65
CA LEU A 63 -2.82 -11.54 4.35
C LEU A 63 -2.72 -12.06 5.78
N ARG A 64 -2.08 -13.21 5.98
CA ARG A 64 -1.87 -13.78 7.33
C ARG A 64 -1.00 -12.87 8.20
N ARG A 65 0.01 -12.22 7.62
CA ARG A 65 0.86 -11.26 8.33
C ARG A 65 0.08 -10.02 8.75
N LEU A 66 -0.65 -9.41 7.82
CA LEU A 66 -1.43 -8.19 8.08
C LEU A 66 -2.62 -8.43 9.01
N ALA A 67 -3.17 -9.65 9.03
CA ALA A 67 -4.17 -10.05 10.02
C ALA A 67 -3.60 -10.15 11.44
N SER A 68 -2.33 -10.54 11.58
CA SER A 68 -1.65 -10.65 12.89
C SER A 68 -1.06 -9.32 13.37
N ASP A 69 -0.53 -8.50 12.46
CA ASP A 69 -0.03 -7.15 12.73
C ASP A 69 -0.37 -6.26 11.52
N PRO A 70 -1.39 -5.39 11.62
CA PRO A 70 -1.85 -4.58 10.50
C PRO A 70 -0.89 -3.42 10.17
N ARG A 71 0.17 -3.21 10.96
CA ARG A 71 1.18 -2.19 10.68
C ARG A 71 2.03 -2.63 9.50
N CYS A 72 2.02 -1.83 8.44
CA CYS A 72 2.82 -2.06 7.25
C CYS A 72 3.42 -0.76 6.72
N ALA A 73 4.43 -0.91 5.87
CA ALA A 73 4.92 0.14 5.01
C ALA A 73 4.66 -0.25 3.56
N PHE A 74 4.44 0.73 2.68
CA PHE A 74 4.28 0.46 1.26
C PHE A 74 4.97 1.51 0.38
N GLU A 75 5.26 1.10 -0.85
CA GLU A 75 5.78 1.94 -1.91
C GLU A 75 5.05 1.66 -3.24
N VAL A 76 4.75 2.74 -3.97
CA VAL A 76 4.44 2.69 -5.41
C VAL A 76 5.46 3.60 -6.09
N SER A 77 6.35 3.06 -6.92
CA SER A 77 7.43 3.82 -7.56
C SER A 77 7.79 3.28 -8.94
N VAL A 78 8.18 4.20 -9.83
CA VAL A 78 8.64 3.85 -11.18
C VAL A 78 10.10 3.40 -11.18
N GLU A 79 10.46 2.55 -12.14
CA GLU A 79 11.80 1.95 -12.24
C GLU A 79 12.74 2.73 -13.17
N ALA A 80 12.19 3.63 -13.99
CA ALA A 80 12.95 4.43 -14.95
C ALA A 80 12.84 5.93 -14.63
N PRO A 81 13.86 6.74 -14.98
CA PRO A 81 13.80 8.18 -14.85
C PRO A 81 12.64 8.82 -15.65
N PRO A 82 12.06 9.93 -15.17
CA PRO A 82 12.31 10.53 -13.85
C PRO A 82 11.80 9.62 -12.73
N TYR A 83 12.57 9.51 -11.63
CA TYR A 83 12.17 8.67 -10.49
C TYR A 83 11.07 9.37 -9.68
N LEU A 84 9.93 8.70 -9.59
CA LEU A 84 8.69 9.20 -9.01
C LEU A 84 8.11 8.10 -8.12
N GLY A 85 7.58 8.46 -6.96
CA GLY A 85 6.95 7.47 -6.10
C GLY A 85 6.30 8.00 -4.84
N VAL A 86 5.38 7.19 -4.33
CA VAL A 86 4.64 7.41 -3.07
C VAL A 86 5.06 6.33 -2.09
N ARG A 87 5.44 6.75 -0.88
CA ARG A 87 5.78 5.86 0.23
C ARG A 87 5.01 6.28 1.46
N ALA A 88 4.44 5.31 2.16
CA ALA A 88 3.75 5.58 3.43
C ALA A 88 3.78 4.39 4.36
N ARG A 89 3.31 4.64 5.59
CA ARG A 89 3.00 3.61 6.57
C ARG A 89 1.49 3.55 6.75
N ALA A 90 0.96 2.36 6.95
CA ALA A 90 -0.46 2.15 7.23
C ALA A 90 -0.63 1.23 8.44
N THR A 91 -1.75 1.42 9.14
CA THR A 91 -2.17 0.58 10.27
C THR A 91 -3.63 0.13 10.13
N ASP A 92 -4.36 0.68 9.17
CA ASP A 92 -5.73 0.30 8.85
C ASP A 92 -5.69 -0.53 7.56
N VAL A 93 -5.64 -1.84 7.73
CA VAL A 93 -5.64 -2.82 6.63
C VAL A 93 -6.86 -3.69 6.79
N ARG A 94 -7.66 -3.78 5.72
CA ARG A 94 -8.93 -4.51 5.72
C ARG A 94 -8.99 -5.46 4.54
N GLN A 95 -9.59 -6.62 4.77
CA GLN A 95 -9.98 -7.49 3.68
C GLN A 95 -11.33 -7.03 3.16
N ALA A 96 -11.44 -6.83 1.84
CA ALA A 96 -12.73 -6.63 1.21
C ALA A 96 -13.57 -7.90 1.34
N GLN A 97 -14.88 -7.76 1.51
CA GLN A 97 -15.77 -8.90 1.39
C GLN A 97 -15.82 -9.35 -0.07
N PRO A 98 -15.93 -10.66 -0.34
CA PRO A 98 -16.21 -11.15 -1.69
C PRO A 98 -17.45 -10.46 -2.23
N ILE A 99 -17.41 -10.06 -3.50
CA ILE A 99 -18.62 -9.66 -4.23
C ILE A 99 -19.23 -10.97 -4.72
N ASP A 100 -20.40 -11.32 -4.19
CA ASP A 100 -21.23 -12.45 -4.64
C ASP A 100 -21.78 -12.23 -6.06
#